data_AF-A0A933WGI1-F1
#
_entry.id   AF-A0A933WGI1-F1
#
_cell.length_a   1.000
_cell.length_b   1.000
_cell.length_c   1.000
_cell.angle_alpha   90.00
_cell.angle_beta   90.00
_cell.angle_gamma   90.00
#
_symmetry.space_group_name_H-M   'P 1'
#
loop_
_entity.id
_entity.type
_entity.pdbx_description
1 polymer ?
#
loop_
_entity_poly.entity_id
_entity_poly.type
_entity_poly.pdbx_seq_one_letter_code
_entity_poly.pdbx_strand_id
1 'polypeptide(L)'
;MENIILIGHGSPKKGANNVEMVGRLLHQAIHPGCGKGCVKVAYLQFAEPDLMDTIKKSILGGAERIIVHPFFLSSGMHVTKDIPEMMQEAERLYPDVEFVYTEPLGIHEKLVHVVLERMASAGFKAPGDIEKRSFEIISDEIDLSSFPPEHLPVIKRVIHATADFEFKDSLVFYPDAVRAGVEAIRAGKDILTDIKMVKAGINKKLLKKWGGKVICNIQQSAFSRQQSEIKTKAEMGIESALKENNNIGIIAIGNAPTALLKTIELFNLPVNPFTHSPILVVGVPVGFVKAIESKALLSTQKFPFITNLSRKGGTPVAVAIVNALLKIASEEEK
;
A
#
# COMPACT_ATOMS: atom_id res chain seq x y z
N MET A 1 13.02 41.37 12.45
CA MET A 1 12.30 40.75 11.30
C MET A 1 13.17 39.66 10.69
N GLU A 2 12.60 38.53 10.27
CA GLU A 2 13.35 37.41 9.69
C GLU A 2 13.28 37.42 8.16
N ASN A 3 14.43 37.24 7.49
CA ASN A 3 14.53 37.05 6.04
C ASN A 3 15.22 35.73 5.70
N ILE A 4 14.80 35.11 4.60
CA ILE A 4 15.40 33.92 4.03
C ILE A 4 16.06 34.28 2.71
N ILE A 5 17.30 33.86 2.48
CA ILE A 5 18.03 34.02 1.22
C ILE A 5 18.30 32.64 0.65
N LEU A 6 17.69 32.33 -0.49
CA LEU A 6 18.06 31.17 -1.30
C LEU A 6 19.23 31.54 -2.19
N ILE A 7 20.37 30.87 -2.00
CA ILE A 7 21.55 31.09 -2.84
C ILE A 7 21.70 29.98 -3.87
N GLY A 8 21.73 30.35 -5.15
CA GLY A 8 22.00 29.44 -6.27
C GLY A 8 23.35 29.72 -6.94
N HIS A 9 23.77 28.84 -7.85
CA HIS A 9 25.01 29.05 -8.60
C HIS A 9 24.96 30.28 -9.52
N GLY A 10 23.80 30.52 -10.14
CA GLY A 10 23.61 31.50 -11.20
C GLY A 10 24.13 31.02 -12.55
N SER A 11 23.49 31.48 -13.62
CA SER A 11 23.79 31.11 -15.00
C SER A 11 23.91 32.35 -15.86
N PRO A 12 24.89 32.41 -16.80
CA PRO A 12 24.97 33.49 -17.78
C PRO A 12 23.78 33.49 -18.76
N LYS A 13 23.02 32.39 -18.85
CA LYS A 13 21.77 32.32 -19.62
C LYS A 13 20.60 32.75 -18.74
N LYS A 14 20.05 33.95 -18.97
CA LYS A 14 18.96 34.53 -18.16
C LYS A 14 17.77 33.58 -17.91
N GLY A 15 17.38 32.77 -18.90
CA GLY A 15 16.28 31.80 -18.78
C GLY A 15 16.59 30.52 -18.01
N ALA A 16 17.82 30.34 -17.50
CA ALA A 16 18.22 29.17 -16.72
C ALA A 16 18.26 29.44 -15.19
N ASN A 17 18.02 30.68 -14.78
CA ASN A 17 18.05 31.11 -13.37
C ASN A 17 16.75 30.76 -12.63
N ASN A 18 16.43 29.46 -12.56
CA ASN A 18 15.16 28.96 -12.04
C ASN A 18 14.97 29.10 -10.52
N VAL A 19 16.02 29.50 -9.80
CA VAL A 19 15.98 29.67 -8.33
C VAL A 19 14.98 30.77 -7.92
N GLU A 20 14.73 31.77 -8.77
CA GLU A 20 13.69 32.77 -8.51
C GLU A 20 12.30 32.16 -8.35
N MET A 21 11.95 31.18 -9.19
CA MET A 21 10.64 30.53 -9.13
C MET A 21 10.49 29.74 -7.83
N VAL A 22 11.56 29.06 -7.41
CA VAL A 22 11.60 28.35 -6.14
C VAL A 22 11.45 29.32 -4.96
N GLY A 23 12.16 30.46 -4.99
CA GLY A 23 12.03 31.50 -3.97
C GLY A 23 10.61 32.03 -3.85
N ARG A 24 9.92 32.27 -4.97
CA ARG A 24 8.50 32.69 -4.97
C ARG A 24 7.58 31.64 -4.38
N LEU A 25 7.75 30.37 -4.77
CA LEU A 25 6.95 29.26 -4.23
C LEU A 25 7.19 29.09 -2.72
N LEU A 26 8.44 29.20 -2.26
CA LEU A 26 8.78 29.14 -0.85
C LEU A 26 8.15 30.29 -0.06
N HIS A 27 8.22 31.51 -0.60
CA HIS A 27 7.56 32.69 0.00
C HIS A 27 6.07 32.47 0.19
N GLN A 28 5.40 31.95 -0.84
CA GLN A 28 3.96 31.64 -0.78
C GLN A 28 3.64 30.55 0.25
N ALA A 29 4.50 29.53 0.38
CA ALA A 29 4.29 28.42 1.30
C ALA A 29 4.45 28.82 2.78
N ILE A 30 5.42 29.69 3.09
CA ILE A 30 5.72 30.06 4.49
C ILE A 30 4.92 31.30 4.93
N HIS A 31 4.65 32.24 4.02
CA HIS A 31 4.01 33.51 4.33
C HIS A 31 2.90 33.91 3.34
N PRO A 32 1.77 33.19 3.32
CA PRO A 32 0.63 33.55 2.47
C PRO A 32 0.14 34.98 2.82
N GLY A 33 0.15 35.88 1.84
CA GLY A 33 -0.30 37.29 2.00
C GLY A 33 0.78 38.30 2.44
N CYS A 34 2.03 37.89 2.61
CA CYS A 34 3.12 38.81 2.95
C CYS A 34 3.59 39.63 1.74
N GLY A 35 3.35 40.95 1.76
CA GLY A 35 3.84 41.90 0.75
C GLY A 35 5.27 42.41 0.96
N LYS A 36 5.97 41.95 2.02
CA LYS A 36 7.28 42.49 2.45
C LYS A 36 8.50 41.82 1.81
N GLY A 37 8.33 40.77 1.01
CA GLY A 37 9.42 40.09 0.30
C GLY A 37 10.50 39.49 1.23
N CYS A 38 10.06 38.74 2.25
CA CYS A 38 10.95 38.14 3.25
C CYS A 38 11.75 36.93 2.74
N VAL A 39 11.34 36.29 1.62
CA VAL A 39 12.20 35.33 0.90
C VAL A 39 12.83 36.03 -0.31
N LYS A 40 14.15 35.99 -0.37
CA LYS A 40 14.97 36.59 -1.42
C LYS A 40 15.84 35.53 -2.10
N VAL A 41 16.34 35.87 -3.27
CA VAL A 41 17.26 35.01 -4.04
C VAL A 41 18.55 35.76 -4.28
N ALA A 42 19.66 35.05 -4.12
CA ALA A 42 21.00 35.52 -4.46
C ALA A 42 21.71 34.48 -5.34
N TYR A 43 22.75 34.93 -6.03
CA TYR A 43 23.58 34.07 -6.86
C TYR A 43 25.04 34.16 -6.45
N LEU A 44 25.73 33.03 -6.53
CA LEU A 44 27.15 32.97 -6.24
C LEU A 44 28.00 33.51 -7.40
N GLN A 45 27.60 33.25 -8.64
CA GLN A 45 28.32 33.65 -9.84
C GLN A 45 27.37 33.95 -11.02
N PHE A 46 27.85 34.72 -12.00
CA PHE A 46 27.23 34.93 -13.32
C PHE A 46 25.84 35.57 -13.37
N ALA A 47 25.23 35.88 -12.21
CA ALA A 47 23.92 36.48 -12.10
C ALA A 47 23.86 37.39 -10.87
N GLU A 48 22.92 38.32 -10.91
CA GLU A 48 22.66 39.29 -9.84
C GLU A 48 21.25 39.06 -9.27
N PRO A 49 20.99 39.38 -8.00
CA PRO A 49 21.94 39.97 -7.04
C PRO A 49 22.91 38.95 -6.42
N ASP A 50 24.11 39.40 -6.03
CA ASP A 50 25.01 38.59 -5.21
C ASP A 50 24.53 38.45 -3.74
N LEU A 51 25.16 37.54 -2.98
CA LEU A 51 24.82 37.26 -1.59
C LEU A 51 25.00 38.46 -0.66
N MET A 52 26.15 39.15 -0.73
CA MET A 52 26.48 40.25 0.18
C MET A 52 25.56 41.45 -0.04
N ASP A 53 25.27 41.76 -1.30
CA ASP A 53 24.31 42.78 -1.68
C ASP A 53 22.89 42.45 -1.19
N THR A 54 22.50 41.18 -1.26
CA THR A 54 21.20 40.72 -0.78
C THR A 54 21.10 40.77 0.74
N ILE A 55 22.18 40.44 1.47
CA ILE A 55 22.29 40.60 2.92
C ILE A 55 22.15 42.07 3.29
N LYS A 56 22.95 42.95 2.68
CA LYS A 56 22.92 44.39 2.94
C LYS A 56 21.51 44.98 2.73
N LYS A 57 20.86 44.65 1.62
CA LYS A 57 19.47 45.08 1.33
C LYS A 57 18.45 44.50 2.31
N SER A 58 18.71 43.34 2.90
CA SER A 58 17.85 42.74 3.92
C SER A 58 17.94 43.47 5.24
N ILE A 59 19.16 43.81 5.66
CA ILE A 59 19.42 44.55 6.89
C ILE A 59 18.87 45.98 6.79
N LEU A 60 19.10 46.67 5.67
CA LEU A 60 18.50 47.99 5.41
C LEU A 60 16.96 47.96 5.42
N GLY A 61 16.36 46.80 5.14
CA GLY A 61 14.92 46.57 5.24
C GLY A 61 14.43 46.21 6.65
N GLY A 62 15.30 46.22 7.67
CA GLY A 62 14.97 45.91 9.06
C GLY A 62 15.07 44.43 9.44
N ALA A 63 15.80 43.62 8.66
CA ALA A 63 16.08 42.24 9.05
C ALA A 63 17.04 42.20 10.25
N GLU A 64 16.63 41.48 11.30
CA GLU A 64 17.42 41.21 12.51
C GLU A 64 17.93 39.77 12.52
N ARG A 65 17.37 38.93 11.64
CA ARG A 65 17.74 37.52 11.46
C ARG A 65 17.73 37.17 9.98
N ILE A 66 18.80 36.55 9.49
CA ILE A 66 18.96 36.14 8.09
C ILE A 66 19.33 34.67 8.01
N ILE A 67 18.44 33.88 7.40
CA ILE A 67 18.68 32.46 7.11
C ILE A 67 19.17 32.33 5.66
N VAL A 68 20.38 31.80 5.47
CA VAL A 68 20.95 31.53 4.15
C VAL A 68 20.88 30.03 3.87
N HIS A 69 20.12 29.67 2.83
CA HIS A 69 19.92 28.29 2.41
C HIS A 69 20.55 28.04 1.03
N PRO A 70 21.57 27.18 0.93
CA PRO A 70 22.19 26.82 -0.35
C PRO A 70 21.28 25.94 -1.20
N PHE A 71 20.82 26.46 -2.34
CA PHE A 71 20.02 25.73 -3.32
C PHE A 71 20.91 24.94 -4.30
N PHE A 72 21.67 23.98 -3.76
CA PHE A 72 22.60 23.13 -4.50
C PHE A 72 22.33 21.64 -4.21
N LEU A 73 22.24 20.82 -5.26
CA LEU A 73 22.07 19.36 -5.14
C LEU A 73 23.37 18.64 -4.75
N SER A 74 24.52 19.23 -5.12
CA SER A 74 25.84 18.67 -4.86
C SER A 74 26.67 19.63 -4.04
N SER A 75 27.32 19.13 -2.98
CA SER A 75 28.17 19.90 -2.09
C SER A 75 29.60 20.02 -2.66
N GLY A 76 29.77 20.87 -3.69
CA GLY A 76 31.10 21.25 -4.18
C GLY A 76 31.77 22.32 -3.31
N MET A 77 32.98 22.78 -3.69
CA MET A 77 33.75 23.80 -2.95
C MET A 77 32.93 25.05 -2.58
N HIS A 78 32.02 25.46 -3.45
CA HIS A 78 31.11 26.58 -3.22
C HIS A 78 30.27 26.47 -1.93
N VAL A 79 29.76 25.27 -1.63
CA VAL A 79 28.89 25.03 -0.46
C VAL A 79 29.71 24.75 0.79
N THR A 80 30.87 24.11 0.64
CA THR A 80 31.70 23.70 1.79
C THR A 80 32.67 24.78 2.25
N LYS A 81 32.95 25.79 1.41
CA LYS A 81 33.98 26.80 1.68
C LYS A 81 33.52 28.22 1.36
N ASP A 82 33.18 28.50 0.10
CA ASP A 82 33.01 29.90 -0.35
C ASP A 82 31.83 30.61 0.34
N ILE A 83 30.66 29.97 0.40
CA ILE A 83 29.49 30.56 1.09
C ILE A 83 29.75 30.71 2.60
N PRO A 84 30.26 29.68 3.32
CA PRO A 84 30.69 29.85 4.71
C PRO A 84 31.66 31.01 4.94
N GLU A 85 32.65 31.23 4.06
CA GLU A 85 33.58 32.37 4.16
C GLU A 85 32.84 33.72 4.01
N MET A 86 31.92 33.83 3.06
CA MET A 86 31.07 35.02 2.91
C MET A 86 30.15 35.26 4.12
N MET A 87 29.64 34.18 4.73
CA MET A 87 28.82 34.27 5.95
C MET A 87 29.63 34.79 7.14
N GLN A 88 30.85 34.29 7.34
CA GLN A 88 31.74 34.79 8.40
C GLN A 88 32.08 36.27 8.22
N GLU A 89 32.25 36.73 6.98
CA GLU A 89 32.47 38.15 6.70
C GLU A 89 31.20 38.98 7.00
N ALA A 90 30.02 38.50 6.63
CA ALA A 90 28.76 39.17 6.95
C ALA A 90 28.53 39.28 8.47
N GLU A 91 28.84 38.24 9.25
CA GLU A 91 28.77 38.25 10.72
C GLU A 91 29.71 39.31 11.34
N ARG A 92 30.90 39.51 10.77
CA ARG A 92 31.84 40.55 11.22
C ARG A 92 31.34 41.96 10.91
N LEU A 93 30.73 42.15 9.74
CA LEU A 93 30.23 43.46 9.30
C LEU A 93 28.93 43.86 10.01
N TYR A 94 28.11 42.89 10.43
CA TYR A 94 26.79 43.12 11.01
C TYR A 94 26.59 42.31 12.31
N PRO A 95 27.28 42.66 13.41
CA PRO A 95 27.26 41.88 14.65
C PRO A 95 25.91 41.86 15.36
N ASP A 96 25.03 42.82 15.07
CA ASP A 96 23.69 42.93 15.67
C ASP A 96 22.63 42.08 14.94
N VAL A 97 23.01 41.34 13.89
CA VAL A 97 22.13 40.51 13.07
C VAL A 97 22.47 39.04 13.28
N GLU A 98 21.48 38.21 13.58
CA GLU A 98 21.66 36.77 13.68
C GLU A 98 21.73 36.15 12.27
N PHE A 99 22.81 35.45 11.96
CA PHE A 99 22.97 34.70 10.72
C PHE A 99 22.83 33.19 10.96
N VAL A 100 22.08 32.52 10.08
CA VAL A 100 21.89 31.06 10.12
C VAL A 100 22.24 30.48 8.76
N TYR A 101 23.19 29.56 8.75
CA TYR A 101 23.53 28.78 7.57
C TYR A 101 22.94 27.37 7.70
N THR A 102 22.15 26.95 6.72
CA THR A 102 21.54 25.61 6.74
C THR A 102 22.36 24.60 5.94
N GLU A 103 22.05 23.32 6.11
CA GLU A 103 22.47 22.31 5.13
C GLU A 103 21.95 22.68 3.72
N PRO A 104 22.73 22.38 2.67
CA PRO A 104 22.29 22.57 1.30
C PRO A 104 21.09 21.66 0.99
N LEU A 105 20.35 21.98 -0.07
CA LEU A 105 19.28 21.10 -0.57
C LEU A 105 19.72 19.63 -0.68
N GLY A 106 20.93 19.42 -1.22
CA GLY A 106 21.65 18.14 -1.14
C GLY A 106 20.88 16.95 -1.74
N ILE A 107 21.25 15.75 -1.29
CA ILE A 107 20.50 14.52 -1.60
C ILE A 107 19.56 14.26 -0.42
N HIS A 108 18.26 14.40 -0.66
CA HIS A 108 17.20 14.19 0.32
C HIS A 108 16.18 13.19 -0.23
N GLU A 109 15.57 12.36 0.62
CA GLU A 109 14.58 11.34 0.23
C GLU A 109 13.42 11.93 -0.60
N LYS A 110 12.96 13.14 -0.26
CA LYS A 110 11.92 13.87 -1.03
C LYS A 110 12.31 14.18 -2.47
N LEU A 111 13.60 14.28 -2.80
CA LEU A 111 14.04 14.43 -4.20
C LEU A 111 13.80 13.15 -5.00
N VAL A 112 13.85 11.98 -4.36
CA VAL A 112 13.50 10.70 -5.01
C VAL A 112 12.04 10.75 -5.48
N HIS A 113 11.12 11.28 -4.66
CA HIS A 113 9.72 11.46 -5.05
C HIS A 113 9.56 12.39 -6.25
N VAL A 114 10.28 13.52 -6.28
CA VAL A 114 10.27 14.44 -7.42
C VAL A 114 10.81 13.76 -8.69
N VAL A 115 11.85 12.93 -8.56
CA VAL A 115 12.39 12.13 -9.69
C VAL A 115 11.35 11.11 -10.18
N LEU A 116 10.71 10.38 -9.26
CA LEU A 116 9.66 9.42 -9.58
C LEU A 116 8.48 10.10 -10.28
N GLU A 117 8.04 11.27 -9.84
CA GLU A 117 6.94 12.03 -10.45
C GLU A 117 7.28 12.46 -11.89
N ARG A 118 8.52 12.90 -12.13
CA ARG A 118 9.00 13.24 -13.49
C ARG A 118 9.09 12.01 -14.38
N MET A 119 9.59 10.89 -13.86
CA MET A 119 9.63 9.62 -14.56
C MET A 119 8.21 9.11 -14.89
N ALA A 120 7.27 9.26 -13.95
CA ALA A 120 5.86 8.91 -14.13
C ALA A 120 5.18 9.76 -15.19
N SER A 121 5.47 11.06 -15.23
CA SER A 121 5.02 11.96 -16.29
C SER A 121 5.56 11.57 -17.67
N ALA A 122 6.70 10.85 -17.71
CA ALA A 122 7.28 10.25 -18.91
C ALA A 122 6.86 8.78 -19.15
N GLY A 123 5.92 8.24 -18.37
CA GLY A 123 5.34 6.90 -18.56
C GLY A 123 5.99 5.76 -17.75
N PHE A 124 6.97 6.03 -16.89
CA PHE A 124 7.58 5.03 -16.01
C PHE A 124 6.73 4.77 -14.76
N LYS A 125 6.56 3.50 -14.34
CA LYS A 125 5.84 3.16 -13.11
C LYS A 125 6.59 2.09 -12.31
N ALA A 126 7.01 2.41 -11.09
CA ALA A 126 7.56 1.42 -10.17
C ALA A 126 6.45 0.53 -9.59
N PRO A 127 6.61 -0.80 -9.47
CA PRO A 127 5.53 -1.70 -9.05
C PRO A 127 4.92 -1.40 -7.67
N GLY A 128 5.72 -0.96 -6.70
CA GLY A 128 5.26 -0.62 -5.34
C GLY A 128 4.45 0.68 -5.27
N ASP A 129 4.77 1.66 -6.12
CA ASP A 129 4.09 2.94 -6.16
C ASP A 129 2.70 2.82 -6.81
N ILE A 130 2.54 1.91 -7.78
CA ILE A 130 1.22 1.63 -8.40
C ILE A 130 0.26 1.04 -7.37
N GLU A 131 0.71 0.05 -6.58
CA GLU A 131 -0.15 -0.61 -5.60
C GLU A 131 -0.52 0.35 -4.47
N LYS A 132 0.45 1.07 -3.90
CA LYS A 132 0.20 2.06 -2.85
C LYS A 132 -0.76 3.15 -3.34
N ARG A 133 -0.51 3.71 -4.53
CA ARG A 133 -1.40 4.71 -5.12
C ARG A 133 -2.80 4.17 -5.39
N SER A 134 -2.93 2.91 -5.83
CA SER A 134 -4.23 2.28 -6.00
C SER A 134 -5.00 2.18 -4.68
N PHE A 135 -4.32 1.86 -3.58
CA PHE A 135 -4.95 1.81 -2.26
C PHE A 135 -5.32 3.18 -1.70
N GLU A 136 -4.53 4.22 -2.00
CA GLU A 136 -4.88 5.62 -1.69
C GLU A 136 -6.17 6.01 -2.42
N ILE A 137 -6.22 5.81 -3.74
CA ILE A 137 -7.42 6.09 -4.56
C ILE A 137 -8.64 5.35 -4.03
N ILE A 138 -8.51 4.05 -3.76
CA ILE A 138 -9.62 3.27 -3.17
C ILE A 138 -10.07 3.89 -1.86
N SER A 139 -9.15 4.29 -0.99
CA SER A 139 -9.49 4.85 0.34
C SER A 139 -10.18 6.21 0.25
N ASP A 140 -9.86 7.02 -0.77
CA ASP A 140 -10.49 8.32 -0.99
C ASP A 140 -11.89 8.19 -1.61
N GLU A 141 -12.12 7.14 -2.41
CA GLU A 141 -13.40 6.92 -3.12
C GLU A 141 -14.42 6.12 -2.31
N ILE A 142 -14.02 5.49 -1.20
CA ILE A 142 -14.89 4.58 -0.45
C ILE A 142 -14.91 4.85 1.06
N ASP A 143 -16.11 5.14 1.57
CA ASP A 143 -16.32 5.20 3.02
C ASP A 143 -16.35 3.77 3.60
N LEU A 144 -15.39 3.42 4.44
CA LEU A 144 -15.35 2.13 5.15
C LEU A 144 -15.46 2.28 6.66
N SER A 145 -15.88 3.45 7.15
CA SER A 145 -15.94 3.77 8.59
C SER A 145 -16.84 2.82 9.39
N SER A 146 -17.83 2.19 8.75
CA SER A 146 -18.74 1.22 9.37
C SER A 146 -18.14 -0.18 9.57
N PHE A 147 -16.99 -0.49 8.98
CA PHE A 147 -16.37 -1.81 9.07
C PHE A 147 -15.33 -1.88 10.19
N PRO A 148 -15.21 -3.03 10.89
CA PRO A 148 -14.09 -3.26 11.80
C PRO A 148 -12.73 -3.02 11.12
N PRO A 149 -11.75 -2.37 11.78
CA PRO A 149 -10.45 -2.08 11.19
C PRO A 149 -9.74 -3.31 10.62
N GLU A 150 -9.91 -4.47 11.26
CA GLU A 150 -9.37 -5.77 10.84
C GLU A 150 -9.92 -6.27 9.48
N HIS A 151 -11.13 -5.86 9.08
CA HIS A 151 -11.72 -6.24 7.80
C HIS A 151 -11.22 -5.37 6.63
N LEU A 152 -10.74 -4.15 6.92
CA LEU A 152 -10.39 -3.16 5.90
C LEU A 152 -9.32 -3.63 4.91
N PRO A 153 -8.21 -4.29 5.34
CA PRO A 153 -7.20 -4.76 4.39
C PRO A 153 -7.76 -5.81 3.42
N VAL A 154 -8.68 -6.66 3.88
CA VAL A 154 -9.33 -7.68 3.05
C VAL A 154 -10.26 -7.01 2.02
N ILE A 155 -11.14 -6.10 2.46
CA ILE A 155 -12.08 -5.39 1.58
C ILE A 155 -11.32 -4.61 0.50
N LYS A 156 -10.33 -3.81 0.91
CA LYS A 156 -9.51 -3.02 -0.02
C LYS A 156 -8.77 -3.93 -1.01
N ARG A 157 -8.27 -5.09 -0.57
CA ARG A 157 -7.56 -6.02 -1.46
C ARG A 157 -8.49 -6.65 -2.50
N VAL A 158 -9.73 -6.96 -2.13
CA VAL A 158 -10.75 -7.46 -3.07
C VAL A 158 -11.10 -6.41 -4.11
N ILE A 159 -11.38 -5.18 -3.69
CA ILE A 159 -11.70 -4.07 -4.59
C ILE A 159 -10.52 -3.81 -5.53
N HIS A 160 -9.30 -3.76 -5.01
CA HIS A 160 -8.10 -3.60 -5.84
C HIS A 160 -7.96 -4.69 -6.91
N ALA A 161 -8.20 -5.96 -6.54
CA ALA A 161 -8.06 -7.08 -7.46
C ALA A 161 -9.17 -7.17 -8.53
N THR A 162 -10.30 -6.48 -8.31
CA THR A 162 -11.49 -6.57 -9.16
C THR A 162 -11.88 -5.25 -9.83
N ALA A 163 -11.32 -4.13 -9.37
CA ALA A 163 -11.74 -2.77 -9.70
C ALA A 163 -13.26 -2.55 -9.52
N ASP A 164 -13.85 -3.20 -8.50
CA ASP A 164 -15.30 -3.23 -8.30
C ASP A 164 -15.66 -2.86 -6.86
N PHE A 165 -16.19 -1.65 -6.68
CA PHE A 165 -16.55 -1.10 -5.37
C PHE A 165 -17.78 -1.77 -4.75
N GLU A 166 -18.63 -2.47 -5.52
CA GLU A 166 -19.81 -3.17 -4.99
C GLU A 166 -19.45 -4.34 -4.06
N PHE A 167 -18.17 -4.77 -4.04
CA PHE A 167 -17.71 -5.72 -3.04
C PHE A 167 -17.77 -5.17 -1.62
N LYS A 168 -17.73 -3.85 -1.42
CA LYS A 168 -17.97 -3.25 -0.10
C LYS A 168 -19.31 -3.68 0.48
N ASP A 169 -20.37 -3.58 -0.31
CA ASP A 169 -21.73 -3.79 0.16
C ASP A 169 -22.14 -5.27 0.18
N SER A 170 -21.46 -6.08 -0.65
CA SER A 170 -21.79 -7.50 -0.77
C SER A 170 -20.93 -8.42 0.10
N LEU A 171 -19.72 -8.01 0.54
CA LEU A 171 -18.87 -8.85 1.39
C LEU A 171 -19.50 -9.08 2.78
N VAL A 172 -19.44 -10.33 3.24
CA VAL A 172 -19.95 -10.75 4.54
C VAL A 172 -18.87 -11.53 5.27
N PHE A 173 -18.63 -11.13 6.52
CA PHE A 173 -17.61 -11.71 7.39
C PHE A 173 -18.29 -12.37 8.57
N TYR A 174 -17.84 -13.58 8.93
CA TYR A 174 -18.07 -14.09 10.27
C TYR A 174 -17.30 -13.21 11.30
N PRO A 175 -17.82 -12.96 12.51
CA PRO A 175 -17.24 -11.99 13.44
C PRO A 175 -15.73 -12.10 13.69
N ASP A 176 -15.20 -13.33 13.81
CA ASP A 176 -13.76 -13.58 14.04
C ASP A 176 -13.04 -14.13 12.78
N ALA A 177 -13.58 -13.91 11.58
CA ALA A 177 -13.08 -14.56 10.36
C ALA A 177 -11.62 -14.20 10.05
N VAL A 178 -11.27 -12.92 10.16
CA VAL A 178 -9.90 -12.45 9.88
C VAL A 178 -8.93 -13.00 10.91
N ARG A 179 -9.27 -12.91 12.20
CA ARG A 179 -8.46 -13.47 13.29
C ARG A 179 -8.21 -14.97 13.09
N ALA A 180 -9.27 -15.75 12.85
CA ALA A 180 -9.17 -17.19 12.62
C ALA A 180 -8.26 -17.54 11.43
N GLY A 181 -8.35 -16.78 10.34
CA GLY A 181 -7.47 -16.95 9.18
C GLY A 181 -6.01 -16.65 9.48
N VAL A 182 -5.73 -15.56 10.18
CA VAL A 182 -4.37 -15.15 10.58
C VAL A 182 -3.76 -16.16 11.55
N GLU A 183 -4.51 -16.60 12.56
CA GLU A 183 -4.08 -17.63 13.51
C GLU A 183 -3.76 -18.96 12.81
N ALA A 184 -4.61 -19.39 11.87
CA ALA A 184 -4.37 -20.58 11.07
C ALA A 184 -3.07 -20.48 10.26
N ILE A 185 -2.81 -19.33 9.62
CA ILE A 185 -1.57 -19.07 8.88
C ILE A 185 -0.37 -19.17 9.83
N ARG A 186 -0.43 -18.50 10.99
CA ARG A 186 0.66 -18.47 11.97
C ARG A 186 0.95 -19.83 12.58
N ALA A 187 -0.07 -20.65 12.76
CA ALA A 187 0.05 -22.03 13.22
C ALA A 187 0.59 -22.99 12.14
N GLY A 188 0.99 -22.48 10.96
CA GLY A 188 1.55 -23.27 9.87
C GLY A 188 0.55 -24.20 9.19
N LYS A 189 -0.75 -23.85 9.25
CA LYS A 189 -1.80 -24.64 8.62
C LYS A 189 -1.74 -24.53 7.10
N ASP A 190 -2.22 -25.58 6.44
CA ASP A 190 -2.33 -25.64 4.99
C ASP A 190 -3.57 -24.90 4.48
N ILE A 191 -3.47 -24.42 3.24
CA ILE A 191 -4.57 -23.78 2.51
C ILE A 191 -5.05 -24.72 1.40
N LEU A 192 -6.29 -25.19 1.50
CA LEU A 192 -6.95 -26.01 0.49
C LEU A 192 -7.71 -25.13 -0.51
N THR A 193 -7.58 -25.42 -1.81
CA THR A 193 -8.28 -24.68 -2.87
C THR A 193 -9.12 -25.59 -3.76
N ASP A 194 -10.27 -25.09 -4.22
CA ASP A 194 -11.17 -25.83 -5.11
C ASP A 194 -10.57 -26.07 -6.51
N ILE A 195 -9.86 -25.08 -7.05
CA ILE A 195 -9.27 -25.15 -8.40
C ILE A 195 -7.80 -24.67 -8.43
N LYS A 196 -7.08 -25.10 -9.48
CA LYS A 196 -5.65 -24.79 -9.66
C LYS A 196 -5.34 -23.29 -9.78
N MET A 197 -6.24 -22.50 -10.37
CA MET A 197 -6.00 -21.06 -10.55
C MET A 197 -5.95 -20.33 -9.20
N VAL A 198 -6.80 -20.70 -8.24
CA VAL A 198 -6.74 -20.17 -6.87
C VAL A 198 -5.40 -20.56 -6.24
N LYS A 199 -4.99 -21.83 -6.33
CA LYS A 199 -3.66 -22.28 -5.87
C LYS A 199 -2.49 -21.54 -6.53
N ALA A 200 -2.62 -21.15 -7.79
CA ALA A 200 -1.58 -20.44 -8.51
C ALA A 200 -1.44 -18.98 -8.04
N GLY A 201 -2.55 -18.31 -7.72
CA GLY A 201 -2.55 -16.91 -7.30
C GLY A 201 -2.17 -16.66 -5.83
N ILE A 202 -2.26 -17.67 -4.96
CA ILE A 202 -1.88 -17.54 -3.55
C ILE A 202 -0.35 -17.38 -3.41
N ASN A 203 0.08 -16.44 -2.58
CA ASN A 203 1.49 -16.15 -2.32
C ASN A 203 2.15 -17.23 -1.45
N LYS A 204 2.63 -18.28 -2.11
CA LYS A 204 3.31 -19.43 -1.47
C LYS A 204 4.58 -19.04 -0.71
N LYS A 205 5.27 -17.96 -1.12
CA LYS A 205 6.50 -17.50 -0.46
C LYS A 205 6.20 -16.96 0.94
N LEU A 206 5.10 -16.20 1.09
CA LEU A 206 4.65 -15.73 2.41
C LEU A 206 4.18 -16.89 3.28
N LEU A 207 3.34 -17.79 2.73
CA LEU A 207 2.83 -18.93 3.49
C LEU A 207 3.96 -19.87 3.98
N LYS A 208 4.97 -20.11 3.13
CA LYS A 208 6.10 -20.99 3.46
C LYS A 208 6.90 -20.51 4.68
N LYS A 209 6.91 -19.21 4.99
CA LYS A 209 7.56 -18.67 6.20
C LYS A 209 6.97 -19.27 7.48
N TRP A 210 5.68 -19.58 7.46
CA TRP A 210 4.96 -20.18 8.58
C TRP A 210 4.91 -21.71 8.51
N GLY A 211 5.48 -22.33 7.47
CA GLY A 211 5.49 -23.80 7.29
C GLY A 211 4.30 -24.38 6.53
N GLY A 212 3.26 -23.59 6.24
CA GLY A 212 2.08 -24.04 5.51
C GLY A 212 2.30 -24.26 4.01
N LYS A 213 1.41 -25.01 3.37
CA LYS A 213 1.42 -25.31 1.93
C LYS A 213 0.05 -25.02 1.30
N VAL A 214 0.04 -24.81 -0.02
CA VAL A 214 -1.19 -24.64 -0.81
C VAL A 214 -1.52 -25.92 -1.58
N ILE A 215 -2.70 -26.49 -1.32
CA ILE A 215 -3.14 -27.80 -1.77
C ILE A 215 -4.33 -27.66 -2.73
N CYS A 216 -4.39 -28.52 -3.74
CA CYS A 216 -5.52 -28.57 -4.68
C CYS A 216 -5.63 -30.00 -5.23
N ASN A 217 -6.66 -30.73 -4.81
CA ASN A 217 -6.82 -32.16 -5.14
C ASN A 217 -7.78 -32.41 -6.31
N ILE A 218 -8.12 -31.38 -7.10
CA ILE A 218 -9.08 -31.48 -8.22
C ILE A 218 -8.70 -32.54 -9.29
N GLN A 219 -7.44 -32.96 -9.36
CA GLN A 219 -6.95 -33.97 -10.31
C GLN A 219 -6.54 -35.30 -9.68
N GLN A 220 -6.34 -35.38 -8.36
CA GLN A 220 -5.97 -36.62 -7.67
C GLN A 220 -7.17 -37.57 -7.48
N SER A 221 -8.35 -37.14 -7.92
CA SER A 221 -9.59 -37.88 -7.89
C SER A 221 -9.63 -38.95 -9.00
N ALA A 222 -8.76 -39.96 -8.94
CA ALA A 222 -8.86 -41.15 -9.78
C ALA A 222 -10.01 -42.02 -9.25
N PHE A 223 -11.23 -41.79 -9.73
CA PHE A 223 -12.42 -42.47 -9.20
C PHE A 223 -13.25 -43.16 -10.28
N SER A 224 -14.08 -44.10 -9.85
CA SER A 224 -14.94 -44.93 -10.70
C SER A 224 -15.95 -44.09 -11.49
N ARG A 225 -16.30 -44.53 -12.71
CA ARG A 225 -17.24 -43.85 -13.61
C ARG A 225 -18.56 -43.43 -12.94
N GLN A 226 -19.05 -44.24 -12.00
CA GLN A 226 -20.31 -44.00 -11.30
C GLN A 226 -20.26 -42.78 -10.35
N GLN A 227 -19.12 -42.50 -9.70
CA GLN A 227 -18.99 -41.31 -8.83
C GLN A 227 -18.85 -40.02 -9.64
N SER A 228 -18.26 -40.09 -10.84
CA SER A 228 -18.12 -38.93 -11.72
C SER A 228 -19.43 -38.46 -12.36
N GLU A 229 -20.47 -39.30 -12.37
CA GLU A 229 -21.81 -38.91 -12.86
C GLU A 229 -22.64 -38.15 -11.80
N ILE A 230 -22.30 -38.29 -10.51
CA ILE A 230 -23.10 -37.75 -9.40
C ILE A 230 -22.41 -36.53 -8.74
N LYS A 231 -21.07 -36.54 -8.64
CA LYS A 231 -20.31 -35.48 -7.98
C LYS A 231 -19.35 -34.78 -8.94
N THR A 232 -19.21 -33.48 -8.77
CA THR A 232 -18.23 -32.67 -9.50
C THR A 232 -16.81 -32.94 -9.00
N LYS A 233 -15.81 -32.75 -9.88
CA LYS A 233 -14.38 -32.91 -9.51
C LYS A 233 -13.95 -32.02 -8.34
N ALA A 234 -14.53 -30.82 -8.24
CA ALA A 234 -14.22 -29.89 -7.15
C ALA A 234 -14.79 -30.38 -5.81
N GLU A 235 -16.02 -30.90 -5.77
CA GLU A 235 -16.59 -31.53 -4.56
C GLU A 235 -15.73 -32.70 -4.09
N MET A 236 -15.37 -33.60 -5.01
CA MET A 236 -14.55 -34.77 -4.68
C MET A 236 -13.15 -34.36 -4.21
N GLY A 237 -12.56 -33.33 -4.83
CA GLY A 237 -11.25 -32.80 -4.44
C GLY A 237 -11.24 -32.23 -3.02
N ILE A 238 -12.29 -31.50 -2.63
CA ILE A 238 -12.45 -31.01 -1.25
C ILE A 238 -12.62 -32.18 -0.27
N GLU A 239 -13.49 -33.13 -0.59
CA GLU A 239 -13.80 -34.26 0.27
C GLU A 239 -12.57 -35.15 0.51
N SER A 240 -11.79 -35.48 -0.53
CA SER A 240 -10.55 -36.27 -0.39
C SER A 240 -9.50 -35.52 0.42
N ALA A 241 -9.28 -34.23 0.13
CA ALA A 241 -8.26 -33.46 0.83
C ALA A 241 -8.54 -33.34 2.34
N LEU A 242 -9.80 -33.15 2.74
CA LEU A 242 -10.19 -33.08 4.15
C LEU A 242 -10.13 -34.43 4.87
N LYS A 243 -10.25 -35.55 4.14
CA LYS A 243 -10.05 -36.89 4.71
C LYS A 243 -8.56 -37.23 4.89
N GLU A 244 -7.73 -36.79 3.95
CA GLU A 244 -6.30 -37.15 3.89
C GLU A 244 -5.39 -36.19 4.67
N ASN A 245 -5.84 -34.95 4.91
CA ASN A 245 -5.04 -33.92 5.55
C ASN A 245 -5.79 -33.24 6.70
N ASN A 246 -5.35 -33.49 7.93
CA ASN A 246 -5.87 -32.87 9.15
C ASN A 246 -5.20 -31.52 9.51
N ASN A 247 -4.22 -31.07 8.71
CA ASN A 247 -3.51 -29.81 8.91
C ASN A 247 -4.11 -28.62 8.13
N ILE A 248 -5.26 -28.80 7.50
CA ILE A 248 -5.93 -27.71 6.76
C ILE A 248 -6.50 -26.69 7.77
N GLY A 249 -6.18 -25.41 7.56
CA GLY A 249 -6.70 -24.31 8.38
C GLY A 249 -7.51 -23.28 7.60
N ILE A 250 -7.36 -23.25 6.27
CA ILE A 250 -8.13 -22.38 5.38
C ILE A 250 -8.60 -23.18 4.15
N ILE A 251 -9.87 -23.04 3.78
CA ILE A 251 -10.42 -23.54 2.53
C ILE A 251 -10.84 -22.35 1.67
N ALA A 252 -10.24 -22.20 0.50
CA ALA A 252 -10.50 -21.11 -0.44
C ALA A 252 -11.20 -21.62 -1.71
N ILE A 253 -12.46 -21.22 -1.90
CA ILE A 253 -13.33 -21.66 -2.97
C ILE A 253 -13.67 -20.46 -3.84
N GLY A 254 -13.00 -20.36 -4.98
CA GLY A 254 -13.15 -19.25 -5.92
C GLY A 254 -14.03 -19.55 -7.12
N ASN A 255 -14.33 -20.83 -7.43
CA ASN A 255 -14.96 -21.18 -8.68
C ASN A 255 -16.20 -22.05 -8.54
N ALA A 256 -16.14 -23.14 -7.75
CA ALA A 256 -17.19 -24.16 -7.75
C ALA A 256 -18.21 -23.96 -6.62
N PRO A 257 -19.46 -23.55 -6.89
CA PRO A 257 -20.52 -23.51 -5.87
C PRO A 257 -20.75 -24.88 -5.22
N THR A 258 -20.62 -25.94 -6.01
CA THR A 258 -20.72 -27.34 -5.57
C THR A 258 -19.68 -27.68 -4.51
N ALA A 259 -18.43 -27.25 -4.69
CA ALA A 259 -17.39 -27.44 -3.68
C ALA A 259 -17.74 -26.72 -2.37
N LEU A 260 -18.30 -25.51 -2.44
CA LEU A 260 -18.72 -24.76 -1.27
C LEU A 260 -19.86 -25.46 -0.52
N LEU A 261 -20.88 -25.92 -1.25
CA LEU A 261 -21.97 -26.71 -0.66
C LEU A 261 -21.45 -27.97 0.02
N LYS A 262 -20.48 -28.66 -0.59
CA LYS A 262 -19.87 -29.84 0.00
C LYS A 262 -19.07 -29.54 1.27
N THR A 263 -18.33 -28.42 1.31
CA THR A 263 -17.67 -27.97 2.54
C THR A 263 -18.68 -27.73 3.66
N ILE A 264 -19.79 -27.04 3.37
CA ILE A 264 -20.86 -26.77 4.34
C ILE A 264 -21.49 -28.09 4.84
N GLU A 265 -21.77 -29.02 3.92
CA GLU A 265 -22.30 -30.35 4.26
C GLU A 265 -21.36 -31.07 5.25
N LEU A 266 -20.06 -31.14 4.95
CA LEU A 266 -19.07 -31.83 5.78
C LEU A 266 -18.93 -31.21 7.18
N PHE A 267 -19.03 -29.88 7.29
CA PHE A 267 -18.85 -29.18 8.57
C PHE A 267 -20.10 -29.24 9.45
N ASN A 268 -21.26 -29.54 8.87
CA ASN A 268 -22.52 -29.73 9.60
C ASN A 268 -22.84 -31.20 9.92
N LEU A 269 -21.95 -32.14 9.58
CA LEU A 269 -22.11 -33.53 9.99
C LEU A 269 -22.11 -33.65 11.52
N PRO A 270 -22.91 -34.56 12.12
CA PRO A 270 -22.96 -34.74 13.57
C PRO A 270 -21.61 -35.06 14.21
N VAL A 271 -20.75 -35.78 13.49
CA VAL A 271 -19.36 -36.03 13.86
C VAL A 271 -18.48 -35.14 12.99
N ASN A 272 -18.24 -33.91 13.45
CA ASN A 272 -17.35 -32.97 12.79
C ASN A 272 -15.95 -33.02 13.44
N PRO A 273 -14.91 -33.53 12.76
CA PRO A 273 -13.56 -33.61 13.31
C PRO A 273 -12.87 -32.23 13.45
N PHE A 274 -13.48 -31.15 12.97
CA PHE A 274 -12.92 -29.80 12.91
C PHE A 274 -13.44 -28.88 14.03
N THR A 275 -14.27 -29.36 14.96
CA THR A 275 -14.83 -28.58 16.07
C THR A 275 -13.78 -27.98 17.01
N HIS A 276 -12.63 -28.64 17.18
CA HIS A 276 -11.55 -28.17 18.06
C HIS A 276 -10.47 -27.35 17.34
N SER A 277 -10.49 -27.28 16.02
CA SER A 277 -9.54 -26.50 15.21
C SER A 277 -10.32 -25.85 14.06
N PRO A 278 -11.00 -24.73 14.31
CA PRO A 278 -11.93 -24.15 13.35
C PRO A 278 -11.20 -23.73 12.08
N ILE A 279 -11.71 -24.22 10.95
CA ILE A 279 -11.17 -23.93 9.61
C ILE A 279 -11.90 -22.70 9.06
N LEU A 280 -11.14 -21.71 8.59
CA LEU A 280 -11.72 -20.57 7.87
C LEU A 280 -12.16 -20.99 6.46
N VAL A 281 -13.41 -20.72 6.11
CA VAL A 281 -13.95 -20.94 4.75
C VAL A 281 -14.07 -19.62 3.99
N VAL A 282 -13.20 -19.41 3.01
CA VAL A 282 -13.31 -18.31 2.03
C VAL A 282 -14.15 -18.81 0.86
N GLY A 283 -15.46 -18.59 0.91
CA GLY A 283 -16.42 -19.08 -0.08
C GLY A 283 -16.93 -17.97 -0.99
N VAL A 284 -16.28 -17.76 -2.12
CA VAL A 284 -16.65 -16.71 -3.10
C VAL A 284 -16.77 -17.27 -4.52
N PRO A 285 -17.47 -18.39 -4.77
CA PRO A 285 -17.68 -18.88 -6.12
C PRO A 285 -18.44 -17.84 -6.96
N VAL A 286 -18.01 -17.68 -8.22
CA VAL A 286 -18.69 -16.87 -9.24
C VAL A 286 -19.65 -17.75 -10.04
N GLY A 287 -20.77 -17.20 -10.46
CA GLY A 287 -21.64 -17.88 -11.41
C GLY A 287 -23.10 -17.46 -11.33
N PHE A 288 -23.88 -17.97 -12.28
CA PHE A 288 -25.32 -17.73 -12.38
C PHE A 288 -26.15 -18.88 -11.81
N VAL A 289 -25.54 -20.04 -11.58
CA VAL A 289 -26.19 -21.26 -11.09
C VAL A 289 -25.60 -21.62 -9.74
N LYS A 290 -26.43 -21.68 -8.69
CA LYS A 290 -26.06 -22.08 -7.31
C LYS A 290 -25.04 -21.17 -6.59
N ALA A 291 -24.48 -20.17 -7.25
CA ALA A 291 -23.42 -19.33 -6.66
C ALA A 291 -23.97 -18.43 -5.53
N ILE A 292 -25.10 -17.74 -5.75
CA ILE A 292 -25.68 -16.89 -4.72
C ILE A 292 -26.28 -17.73 -3.59
N GLU A 293 -26.92 -18.85 -3.92
CA GLU A 293 -27.56 -19.75 -2.97
C GLU A 293 -26.54 -20.43 -2.05
N SER A 294 -25.41 -20.89 -2.60
CA SER A 294 -24.33 -21.49 -1.79
C SER A 294 -23.66 -20.48 -0.85
N LYS A 295 -23.53 -19.22 -1.28
CA LYS A 295 -22.96 -18.15 -0.45
C LYS A 295 -23.93 -17.64 0.61
N ALA A 296 -25.21 -17.53 0.27
CA ALA A 296 -26.27 -17.24 1.24
C ALA A 296 -26.38 -18.36 2.29
N LEU A 297 -26.21 -19.63 1.89
CA LEU A 297 -26.12 -20.72 2.84
C LEU A 297 -24.87 -20.58 3.73
N LEU A 298 -23.70 -20.30 3.14
CA LEU A 298 -22.46 -20.04 3.90
C LEU A 298 -22.64 -18.92 4.94
N SER A 299 -23.35 -17.84 4.60
CA SER A 299 -23.53 -16.70 5.50
C SER A 299 -24.38 -17.00 6.75
N THR A 300 -25.03 -18.17 6.80
CA THR A 300 -25.83 -18.63 7.95
C THR A 300 -25.07 -19.63 8.85
N GLN A 301 -23.83 -19.97 8.49
CA GLN A 301 -23.07 -20.99 9.19
C GLN A 301 -22.45 -20.48 10.49
N LYS A 302 -22.17 -21.40 11.42
CA LYS A 302 -21.62 -21.11 12.76
C LYS A 302 -20.10 -21.30 12.87
N PHE A 303 -19.42 -21.54 11.75
CA PHE A 303 -17.97 -21.63 11.66
C PHE A 303 -17.39 -20.42 10.92
N PRO A 304 -16.10 -20.08 11.10
CA PRO A 304 -15.52 -18.90 10.47
C PRO A 304 -15.60 -18.94 8.94
N PHE A 305 -16.11 -17.86 8.35
CA PHE A 305 -16.19 -17.71 6.90
C PHE A 305 -15.98 -16.27 6.43
N ILE A 306 -15.60 -16.13 5.16
CA ILE A 306 -15.68 -14.87 4.39
C ILE A 306 -16.36 -15.20 3.06
N THR A 307 -17.42 -14.46 2.73
CA THR A 307 -18.21 -14.65 1.50
C THR A 307 -18.71 -13.32 0.94
N ASN A 308 -19.50 -13.36 -0.12
CA ASN A 308 -20.25 -12.21 -0.60
C ASN A 308 -21.64 -12.58 -1.12
N LEU A 309 -22.65 -11.75 -0.87
CA LEU A 309 -24.04 -11.97 -1.26
C LEU A 309 -24.36 -11.38 -2.65
N SER A 310 -23.70 -11.91 -3.67
CA SER A 310 -24.01 -11.58 -5.07
C SER A 310 -23.66 -12.74 -6.01
N ARG A 311 -23.80 -12.56 -7.32
CA ARG A 311 -23.29 -13.53 -8.32
C ARG A 311 -21.80 -13.36 -8.61
N LYS A 312 -21.23 -12.21 -8.23
CA LYS A 312 -19.81 -11.88 -8.39
C LYS A 312 -18.97 -12.68 -7.39
N GLY A 313 -17.70 -12.87 -7.70
CA GLY A 313 -16.79 -13.70 -6.91
C GLY A 313 -15.59 -14.06 -7.77
N GLY A 314 -15.13 -15.30 -7.68
CA GLY A 314 -14.13 -15.82 -8.61
C GLY A 314 -12.79 -16.08 -7.96
N THR A 315 -11.89 -16.60 -8.78
CA THR A 315 -10.48 -16.75 -8.43
C THR A 315 -9.84 -15.44 -7.92
N PRO A 316 -10.04 -14.27 -8.58
CA PRO A 316 -9.41 -13.02 -8.12
C PRO A 316 -9.80 -12.65 -6.69
N VAL A 317 -11.08 -12.82 -6.34
CA VAL A 317 -11.61 -12.50 -5.01
C VAL A 317 -11.07 -13.46 -3.96
N ALA A 318 -11.12 -14.78 -4.22
CA ALA A 318 -10.59 -15.78 -3.28
C ALA A 318 -9.10 -15.57 -3.01
N VAL A 319 -8.32 -15.33 -4.07
CA VAL A 319 -6.88 -15.05 -3.98
C VAL A 319 -6.61 -13.73 -3.25
N ALA A 320 -7.38 -12.68 -3.52
CA ALA A 320 -7.26 -11.39 -2.86
C ALA A 320 -7.47 -11.50 -1.35
N ILE A 321 -8.53 -12.20 -0.92
CA ILE A 321 -8.83 -12.44 0.49
C ILE A 321 -7.68 -13.19 1.16
N VAL A 322 -7.27 -14.34 0.60
CA VAL A 322 -6.19 -15.16 1.20
C VAL A 322 -4.86 -14.39 1.25
N ASN A 323 -4.51 -13.66 0.19
CA ASN A 323 -3.27 -12.88 0.18
C ASN A 323 -3.31 -11.67 1.13
N ALA A 324 -4.48 -11.08 1.38
CA ALA A 324 -4.64 -10.06 2.43
C ALA A 324 -4.38 -10.67 3.81
N LEU A 325 -4.95 -11.83 4.12
CA LEU A 325 -4.70 -12.54 5.39
C LEU A 325 -3.22 -12.90 5.56
N LEU A 326 -2.55 -13.37 4.50
CA LEU A 326 -1.10 -13.64 4.52
C LEU A 326 -0.28 -12.38 4.81
N LYS A 327 -0.71 -11.22 4.31
CA LYS A 327 -0.03 -9.94 4.53
C LYS A 327 -0.23 -9.46 5.97
N ILE A 328 -1.47 -9.49 6.48
CA ILE A 328 -1.80 -9.16 7.89
C ILE A 328 -0.96 -10.01 8.85
N ALA A 329 -0.91 -11.33 8.61
CA ALA A 329 -0.15 -12.26 9.43
C ALA A 329 1.35 -11.89 9.53
N SER A 330 1.92 -11.29 8.47
CA SER A 330 3.32 -10.84 8.39
C SER A 330 3.56 -9.41 8.90
N GLU A 331 2.54 -8.56 9.05
CA GLU A 331 2.70 -7.16 9.46
C GLU A 331 2.65 -6.97 10.98
N GLU A 332 1.84 -7.75 11.67
CA GLU A 332 1.74 -7.83 13.13
C GLU A 332 2.97 -8.52 13.81
N GLU A 333 4.05 -8.76 13.06
CA GLU A 333 5.33 -9.29 13.56
C GLU A 333 6.29 -8.18 14.05
N LYS A 334 5.94 -6.91 13.84
CA LYS A 334 6.74 -5.72 14.24
C LYS A 334 6.19 -5.05 15.49
#